data_AF-A0A3P3W516-F1
#
_entry.id   AF-A0A3P3W516-F1
#
_cell.length_a   1.000
_cell.length_b   1.000
_cell.length_c   1.000
_cell.angle_alpha   90.00
_cell.angle_beta   90.00
_cell.angle_gamma   90.00
#
_symmetry.space_group_name_H-M   'P 1'
#
loop_
_entity.id
_entity.type
_entity.pdbx_description
1 polymer ?
#
loop_
_entity_poly.entity_id
_entity_poly.type
_entity_poly.pdbx_seq_one_letter_code
_entity_poly.pdbx_strand_id
1 'polypeptide(L)'
;MRKILFLFLLVNGAIQAQELNCKVSINYDRITNANPQIFKTLERSLTDFINKTRWTNQTFKDNEKIECSMLINVSGYSSDQFTASIQVQSSRPIFNSSYTSPVFNYNDKDFSFRYLEFETLVFSPNSYDSNLISVVAFYSYMMMGLDADTFGLKGGDQYYELAQNVAILAQQGGSKGWNQSDGNLSRYFLINDIRSNTFSPYREAMYEYHSGLDMMADNQKAAKEKIKRSVKTLSAIYDSRPNAFLTRIFFDAKADELVSIFSGGPSIAVADMVENLNKISPLNSSKWGNIKF
;
A
#
# COMPACT_ATOMS: atom_id res chain seq x y z
N MET A 1 51.79 3.75 14.06
CA MET A 1 50.72 2.99 14.75
C MET A 1 49.39 3.59 14.32
N ARG A 2 48.79 3.03 13.28
CA ARG A 2 47.71 3.66 12.51
C ARG A 2 46.73 2.55 12.09
N LYS A 3 46.09 1.93 13.08
CA LYS A 3 45.14 0.81 12.91
C LYS A 3 44.14 0.71 14.07
N ILE A 4 43.45 1.79 14.45
CA ILE A 4 42.21 1.72 15.26
C ILE A 4 41.35 2.91 14.87
N LEU A 5 40.77 2.92 13.66
CA LEU A 5 39.73 3.90 13.31
C LEU A 5 38.93 3.46 12.07
N PHE A 6 38.43 2.22 12.03
CA PHE A 6 37.57 1.77 10.91
C PHE A 6 36.64 0.62 11.31
N LEU A 7 35.99 0.70 12.47
CA LEU A 7 34.98 -0.29 12.84
C LEU A 7 33.94 0.27 13.82
N PHE A 8 33.20 1.31 13.43
CA PHE A 8 31.97 1.69 14.16
C PHE A 8 31.03 2.58 13.30
N LEU A 9 30.84 2.24 12.03
CA LEU A 9 29.94 2.99 11.15
C LEU A 9 29.09 2.09 10.25
N LEU A 10 28.55 1.02 10.83
CA LEU A 10 27.53 0.16 10.24
C LEU A 10 26.70 -0.39 11.39
N VAL A 11 25.64 0.32 11.77
CA VAL A 11 24.34 -0.14 12.30
C VAL A 11 23.62 1.12 12.79
N ASN A 12 22.96 1.81 11.88
CA ASN A 12 21.80 2.63 12.23
C ASN A 12 20.71 2.25 11.25
N GLY A 13 20.13 1.07 11.45
CA GLY A 13 18.76 0.80 11.02
C GLY A 13 17.83 1.62 11.90
N ALA A 14 17.85 2.95 11.74
CA ALA A 14 16.78 3.78 12.25
C ALA A 14 15.55 3.35 11.46
N ILE A 15 14.65 2.62 12.14
CA ILE A 15 13.37 2.25 11.59
C ILE A 15 12.65 3.56 11.26
N GLN A 16 12.69 3.94 9.99
CA GLN A 16 11.97 5.08 9.47
C GLN A 16 10.49 4.70 9.58
N ALA A 17 9.86 5.08 10.67
CA ALA A 17 8.44 5.30 10.59
C ALA A 17 8.21 6.55 9.78
N GLN A 18 7.05 6.67 9.17
CA GLN A 18 6.63 7.86 8.48
C GLN A 18 5.18 8.08 8.88
N GLU A 19 4.80 9.33 9.13
CA GLU A 19 3.39 9.69 9.28
C GLU A 19 2.80 9.94 7.89
N LEU A 20 1.48 10.05 7.81
CA LEU A 20 0.79 10.17 6.53
C LEU A 20 0.59 11.64 6.14
N ASN A 21 0.72 11.90 4.84
CA ASN A 21 0.15 13.06 4.17
C ASN A 21 -0.92 12.55 3.19
N CYS A 22 -2.14 12.40 3.69
CA CYS A 22 -3.23 11.77 2.96
C CYS A 22 -4.30 12.76 2.51
N LYS A 23 -4.66 12.70 1.23
CA LYS A 23 -5.82 13.39 0.70
C LYS A 23 -7.03 12.45 0.66
N VAL A 24 -8.10 12.80 1.36
CA VAL A 24 -9.39 12.10 1.23
C VAL A 24 -10.26 12.81 0.22
N SER A 25 -10.99 12.05 -0.60
CA SER A 25 -11.99 12.58 -1.50
C SER A 25 -13.22 11.70 -1.50
N ILE A 26 -14.41 12.30 -1.52
CA ILE A 26 -15.67 11.56 -1.51
C ILE A 26 -16.40 11.80 -2.83
N ASN A 27 -16.54 10.75 -3.62
CA ASN A 27 -17.43 10.74 -4.77
C ASN A 27 -18.84 10.32 -4.31
N TYR A 28 -19.81 11.20 -4.52
CA TYR A 28 -21.23 10.97 -4.25
C TYR A 28 -22.10 11.27 -5.47
N ASP A 29 -21.54 11.20 -6.68
CA ASP A 29 -22.23 11.56 -7.93
C ASP A 29 -23.49 10.70 -8.18
N ARG A 30 -23.54 9.51 -7.58
CA ARG A 30 -24.67 8.58 -7.66
C ARG A 30 -25.78 8.86 -6.64
N ILE A 31 -25.57 9.79 -5.71
CA ILE A 31 -26.52 10.12 -4.64
C ILE A 31 -27.30 11.36 -5.04
N THR A 32 -28.60 11.19 -5.30
CA THR A 32 -29.46 12.29 -5.77
C THR A 32 -30.22 13.00 -4.66
N ASN A 33 -30.50 12.32 -3.54
CA ASN A 33 -31.44 12.77 -2.49
C ASN A 33 -30.74 12.95 -1.14
N ALA A 34 -29.61 13.64 -1.10
CA ALA A 34 -28.86 13.92 0.12
C ALA A 34 -28.36 15.36 0.13
N ASN A 35 -28.23 15.95 1.32
CA ASN A 35 -27.59 17.24 1.47
C ASN A 35 -26.08 17.09 1.17
N PRO A 36 -25.52 17.75 0.14
CA PRO A 36 -24.10 17.62 -0.20
C PRO A 36 -23.14 18.00 0.95
N GLN A 37 -23.62 18.78 1.92
CA GLN A 37 -22.83 19.23 3.05
C GLN A 37 -22.29 18.07 3.90
N ILE A 38 -23.05 16.98 4.09
CA ILE A 38 -22.61 15.84 4.90
C ILE A 38 -21.34 15.19 4.33
N PHE A 39 -21.25 15.07 3.00
CA PHE A 39 -20.09 14.49 2.33
C PHE A 39 -18.87 15.40 2.42
N LYS A 40 -19.07 16.73 2.28
CA LYS A 40 -17.99 17.71 2.45
C LYS A 40 -17.46 17.75 3.88
N THR A 41 -18.36 17.67 4.86
CA THR A 41 -18.00 17.59 6.28
C THR A 41 -17.23 16.29 6.55
N LEU A 42 -17.72 15.15 6.07
CA LEU A 42 -17.06 13.85 6.21
C LEU A 42 -15.66 13.83 5.56
N GLU A 43 -15.52 14.37 4.35
CA GLU A 43 -14.23 14.47 3.64
C GLU A 43 -13.20 15.24 4.46
N ARG A 44 -13.60 16.40 4.99
CA ARG A 44 -12.73 17.22 5.85
C ARG A 44 -12.40 16.50 7.16
N SER A 45 -13.40 15.90 7.82
CA SER A 45 -13.20 15.17 9.08
C SER A 45 -12.26 13.98 8.91
N LEU A 46 -12.37 13.22 7.82
CA LEU A 46 -11.47 12.11 7.53
C LEU A 46 -10.06 12.58 7.18
N THR A 47 -9.93 13.66 6.39
CA THR A 47 -8.63 14.25 6.07
C THR A 47 -7.93 14.73 7.34
N ASP A 48 -8.64 15.42 8.22
CA ASP A 48 -8.12 15.87 9.51
C ASP A 48 -7.78 14.69 10.42
N PHE A 49 -8.66 13.69 10.50
CA PHE A 49 -8.44 12.49 11.29
C PHE A 49 -7.16 11.76 10.87
N ILE A 50 -6.96 11.49 9.58
CA ILE A 50 -5.77 10.75 9.12
C ILE A 50 -4.48 11.54 9.37
N ASN A 51 -4.46 12.82 9.05
CA ASN A 51 -3.24 13.63 9.08
C ASN A 51 -2.89 14.18 10.48
N LYS A 52 -3.86 14.25 11.40
CA LYS A 52 -3.64 14.72 12.79
C LYS A 52 -3.59 13.57 13.79
N THR A 53 -4.00 12.37 13.42
CA THR A 53 -3.79 11.17 14.24
C THR A 53 -2.30 10.87 14.28
N ARG A 54 -1.78 10.66 15.49
CA ARG A 54 -0.43 10.17 15.70
C ARG A 54 -0.45 8.66 15.57
N TRP A 55 -0.05 8.13 14.42
CA TRP A 55 -0.05 6.69 14.16
C TRP A 55 1.11 5.99 14.88
N THR A 56 2.19 6.72 15.16
CA THR A 56 3.39 6.19 15.81
C THR A 56 3.95 7.10 16.90
N ASN A 57 4.82 6.56 17.76
CA ASN A 57 5.48 7.35 18.78
C ASN A 57 6.64 8.22 18.24
N GLN A 58 6.88 8.25 16.93
CA GLN A 58 7.96 9.02 16.34
C GLN A 58 7.49 10.40 15.86
N THR A 59 8.41 11.33 15.62
CA THR A 59 8.13 12.69 15.14
C THR A 59 8.84 12.92 13.81
N PHE A 60 8.12 13.47 12.83
CA PHE A 60 8.59 13.60 11.45
C PHE A 60 8.55 15.02 10.93
N LYS A 61 9.43 15.30 9.98
CA LYS A 61 9.31 16.48 9.13
C LYS A 61 8.29 16.23 8.04
N ASP A 62 7.70 17.29 7.49
CA ASP A 62 6.67 17.17 6.46
C ASP A 62 7.18 16.45 5.19
N ASN A 63 8.46 16.59 4.86
CA ASN A 63 9.08 15.91 3.72
C ASN A 63 9.40 14.42 3.96
N GLU A 64 9.15 13.91 5.17
CA GLU A 64 9.33 12.51 5.55
C GLU A 64 7.98 11.78 5.62
N LYS A 65 6.87 12.44 5.27
CA LYS A 65 5.54 11.84 5.29
C LYS A 65 5.26 11.04 4.03
N ILE A 66 4.49 9.96 4.18
CA ILE A 66 4.01 9.13 3.06
C ILE A 66 2.90 9.88 2.34
N GLU A 67 3.08 10.14 1.05
CA GLU A 67 2.04 10.69 0.20
C GLU A 67 0.99 9.62 -0.11
N CYS A 68 -0.26 9.87 0.30
CA CYS A 68 -1.37 8.94 0.05
C CYS A 68 -2.67 9.62 -0.35
N SER A 69 -3.59 8.82 -0.90
CA SER A 69 -4.96 9.24 -1.15
C SER A 69 -5.96 8.14 -0.86
N MET A 70 -7.14 8.55 -0.40
CA MET A 70 -8.29 7.68 -0.17
C MET A 70 -9.51 8.26 -0.89
N LEU A 71 -9.94 7.60 -1.96
CA LEU A 71 -11.16 7.97 -2.67
C LEU A 71 -12.30 7.05 -2.24
N ILE A 72 -13.29 7.63 -1.56
CA ILE A 72 -14.50 6.93 -1.12
C ILE A 72 -15.59 7.15 -2.17
N ASN A 73 -16.08 6.07 -2.77
CA ASN A 73 -17.18 6.11 -3.73
C ASN A 73 -18.47 5.68 -3.04
N VAL A 74 -19.35 6.63 -2.73
CA VAL A 74 -20.62 6.38 -2.06
C VAL A 74 -21.65 5.91 -3.10
N SER A 75 -22.17 4.71 -2.87
CA SER A 75 -23.19 4.07 -3.72
C SER A 75 -24.58 4.05 -3.07
N GLY A 76 -24.64 4.18 -1.75
CA GLY A 76 -25.89 4.29 -1.00
C GLY A 76 -25.72 5.14 0.25
N TYR A 77 -26.77 5.89 0.58
CA TYR A 77 -26.85 6.71 1.78
C TYR A 77 -28.29 6.71 2.31
N SER A 78 -28.47 6.40 3.59
CA SER A 78 -29.76 6.40 4.26
C SER A 78 -29.60 6.83 5.71
N SER A 79 -30.04 8.06 6.03
CA SER A 79 -29.92 8.68 7.35
C SER A 79 -28.46 8.81 7.81
N ASP A 80 -27.95 7.84 8.56
CA ASP A 80 -26.57 7.79 9.07
C ASP A 80 -25.76 6.63 8.47
N GLN A 81 -26.37 5.78 7.65
CA GLN A 81 -25.73 4.61 7.05
C GLN A 81 -25.23 4.92 5.65
N PHE A 82 -24.00 4.52 5.38
CA PHE A 82 -23.32 4.68 4.10
C PHE A 82 -22.92 3.31 3.56
N THR A 83 -23.15 3.09 2.27
CA THR A 83 -22.62 1.97 1.51
C THR A 83 -21.67 2.50 0.45
N ALA A 84 -20.40 2.15 0.55
CA ALA A 84 -19.35 2.67 -0.30
C ALA A 84 -18.31 1.61 -0.67
N SER A 85 -17.42 2.01 -1.57
CA SER A 85 -16.11 1.39 -1.75
C SER A 85 -15.02 2.43 -1.44
N ILE A 86 -13.82 1.98 -1.10
CA ILE A 86 -12.67 2.84 -0.86
C ILE A 86 -11.49 2.41 -1.72
N GLN A 87 -10.99 3.34 -2.51
CA GLN A 87 -9.77 3.20 -3.28
C GLN A 87 -8.63 3.86 -2.50
N VAL A 88 -7.66 3.05 -2.08
CA VAL A 88 -6.51 3.49 -1.30
C VAL A 88 -5.27 3.46 -2.18
N GLN A 89 -4.50 4.54 -2.14
CA GLN A 89 -3.27 4.68 -2.91
C GLN A 89 -2.18 5.31 -2.05
N SER A 90 -0.95 4.82 -2.17
CA SER A 90 0.23 5.46 -1.58
C SER A 90 1.39 5.46 -2.58
N SER A 91 2.31 6.39 -2.39
CA SER A 91 3.47 6.55 -3.25
C SER A 91 4.65 7.11 -2.47
N ARG A 92 5.86 6.84 -2.94
CA ARG A 92 7.09 7.38 -2.35
C ARG A 92 7.99 8.02 -3.40
N PRO A 93 8.73 9.09 -3.04
CA PRO A 93 9.75 9.65 -3.91
C PRO A 93 10.90 8.65 -4.13
N ILE A 94 11.49 8.70 -5.32
CA ILE A 94 12.68 7.92 -5.66
C ILE A 94 13.94 8.75 -5.38
N PHE A 95 14.97 8.09 -4.86
CA PHE A 95 16.22 8.74 -4.49
C PHE A 95 16.82 9.52 -5.68
N ASN A 96 17.24 10.76 -5.39
CA ASN A 96 17.87 11.66 -6.36
C ASN A 96 17.05 11.88 -7.65
N SER A 97 15.72 11.86 -7.56
CA SER A 97 14.80 12.03 -8.68
C SER A 97 13.57 12.85 -8.28
N SER A 98 12.95 13.52 -9.26
CA SER A 98 11.62 14.13 -9.10
C SER A 98 10.48 13.13 -9.30
N TYR A 99 10.80 11.88 -9.64
CA TYR A 99 9.83 10.82 -9.86
C TYR A 99 9.30 10.22 -8.55
N THR A 100 8.00 9.95 -8.52
CA THR A 100 7.32 9.30 -7.40
C THR A 100 6.78 7.95 -7.87
N SER A 101 7.12 6.89 -7.13
CA SER A 101 6.73 5.52 -7.44
C SER A 101 5.48 5.11 -6.65
N PRO A 102 4.44 4.56 -7.29
CA PRO A 102 3.27 4.04 -6.59
C PRO A 102 3.63 2.80 -5.75
N VAL A 103 3.32 2.79 -4.47
CA VAL A 103 3.63 1.68 -3.55
C VAL A 103 2.41 0.77 -3.36
N PHE A 104 1.25 1.37 -3.16
CA PHE A 104 0.00 0.66 -2.91
C PHE A 104 -1.11 1.22 -3.78
N ASN A 105 -1.97 0.34 -4.30
CA ASN A 105 -3.15 0.71 -5.06
C ASN A 105 -4.20 -0.39 -4.91
N TYR A 106 -5.24 -0.16 -4.11
CA TYR A 106 -6.24 -1.17 -3.81
C TYR A 106 -7.66 -0.60 -3.69
N ASN A 107 -8.60 -1.22 -4.39
CA ASN A 107 -10.02 -0.90 -4.30
C ASN A 107 -10.74 -1.92 -3.41
N ASP A 108 -11.07 -1.51 -2.20
CA ASP A 108 -11.90 -2.28 -1.29
C ASP A 108 -13.39 -1.99 -1.55
N LYS A 109 -14.11 -3.03 -1.94
CA LYS A 109 -15.54 -2.95 -2.26
C LYS A 109 -16.43 -3.09 -1.03
N ASP A 110 -15.90 -3.55 0.10
CA ASP A 110 -16.66 -3.87 1.31
C ASP A 110 -16.49 -2.76 2.35
N PHE A 111 -16.95 -1.55 2.01
CA PHE A 111 -16.85 -0.38 2.88
C PHE A 111 -18.21 0.24 3.20
N SER A 112 -18.95 -0.41 4.10
CA SER A 112 -20.17 0.16 4.68
C SER A 112 -19.91 0.67 6.08
N PHE A 113 -20.42 1.86 6.42
CA PHE A 113 -20.16 2.48 7.71
C PHE A 113 -21.29 3.41 8.13
N ARG A 114 -21.32 3.73 9.43
CA ARG A 114 -22.19 4.76 9.99
C ARG A 114 -21.41 6.06 10.14
N TYR A 115 -22.03 7.18 9.79
CA TYR A 115 -21.48 8.51 10.08
C TYR A 115 -22.58 9.50 10.45
N LEU A 116 -22.35 10.26 11.53
CA LEU A 116 -23.17 11.39 11.92
C LEU A 116 -22.41 12.70 11.68
N GLU A 117 -23.08 13.68 11.05
CA GLU A 117 -22.44 14.95 10.75
C GLU A 117 -21.93 15.62 12.03
N PHE A 118 -20.69 16.13 11.96
CA PHE A 118 -19.97 16.75 13.07
C PHE A 118 -19.56 15.80 14.21
N GLU A 119 -19.72 14.48 14.06
CA GLU A 119 -19.12 13.58 15.03
C GLU A 119 -17.59 13.64 14.99
N THR A 120 -16.99 13.56 16.17
CA THR A 120 -15.53 13.56 16.31
C THR A 120 -14.99 12.17 16.01
N LEU A 121 -14.11 12.07 15.01
CA LEU A 121 -13.42 10.82 14.69
C LEU A 121 -12.18 10.68 15.58
N VAL A 122 -12.17 9.67 16.46
CA VAL A 122 -11.06 9.41 17.39
C VAL A 122 -10.64 7.95 17.30
N PHE A 123 -9.35 7.72 17.03
CA PHE A 123 -8.80 6.38 17.00
C PHE A 123 -8.39 5.93 18.41
N SER A 124 -8.81 4.71 18.78
CA SER A 124 -8.37 4.04 20.00
C SER A 124 -7.70 2.71 19.62
N PRO A 125 -6.38 2.53 19.84
CA PRO A 125 -5.67 1.34 19.40
C PRO A 125 -6.18 0.01 20.01
N ASN A 126 -6.82 0.09 21.18
CA ASN A 126 -7.24 -1.08 21.96
C ASN A 126 -8.76 -1.32 21.95
N SER A 127 -9.53 -0.55 21.17
CA SER A 127 -10.98 -0.70 21.12
C SER A 127 -11.53 -0.45 19.72
N TYR A 128 -12.54 -1.21 19.35
CA TYR A 128 -13.34 -0.93 18.17
C TYR A 128 -14.40 0.13 18.52
N ASP A 129 -14.44 1.21 17.74
CA ASP A 129 -15.44 2.26 17.86
C ASP A 129 -16.44 2.19 16.69
N SER A 130 -15.94 2.35 15.46
CA SER A 130 -16.75 2.26 14.24
C SER A 130 -15.99 1.66 13.08
N ASN A 131 -16.73 1.08 12.12
CA ASN A 131 -16.13 0.52 10.92
C ASN A 131 -15.43 1.60 10.06
N LEU A 132 -15.94 2.84 10.07
CA LEU A 132 -15.30 3.98 9.39
C LEU A 132 -13.87 4.18 9.91
N ILE A 133 -13.73 4.30 11.23
CA ILE A 133 -12.45 4.53 11.89
C ILE A 133 -11.53 3.31 11.72
N SER A 134 -12.04 2.10 11.91
CA SER A 134 -11.22 0.88 11.79
C SER A 134 -10.71 0.63 10.38
N VAL A 135 -11.51 0.86 9.33
CA VAL A 135 -11.05 0.71 7.94
C VAL A 135 -9.96 1.72 7.61
N VAL A 136 -10.15 2.99 7.99
CA VAL A 136 -9.16 4.04 7.75
C VAL A 136 -7.87 3.76 8.52
N ALA A 137 -7.96 3.40 9.80
CA ALA A 137 -6.80 3.05 10.62
C ALA A 137 -6.05 1.82 10.09
N PHE A 138 -6.77 0.79 9.65
CA PHE A 138 -6.18 -0.39 9.02
C PHE A 138 -5.37 0.00 7.79
N TYR A 139 -5.94 0.80 6.88
CA TYR A 139 -5.24 1.23 5.68
C TYR A 139 -4.07 2.17 5.96
N SER A 140 -4.18 3.03 6.97
CA SER A 140 -3.04 3.83 7.43
C SER A 140 -1.85 2.94 7.80
N TYR A 141 -2.06 1.93 8.65
CA TYR A 141 -0.99 1.00 9.03
C TYR A 141 -0.51 0.12 7.88
N MET A 142 -1.39 -0.31 6.98
CA MET A 142 -0.99 -1.06 5.78
C MET A 142 -0.06 -0.24 4.88
N MET A 143 -0.38 1.04 4.64
CA MET A 143 0.46 1.93 3.83
C MET A 143 1.82 2.15 4.47
N MET A 144 1.87 2.35 5.79
CA MET A 144 3.13 2.50 6.54
C MET A 144 3.98 1.21 6.51
N GLY A 145 3.35 0.05 6.63
CA GLY A 145 3.99 -1.25 6.48
C GLY A 145 4.64 -1.44 5.11
N LEU A 146 3.86 -1.17 4.07
CA LEU A 146 4.31 -1.31 2.69
C LEU A 146 5.43 -0.33 2.36
N ASP A 147 5.31 0.92 2.81
CA ASP A 147 6.35 1.94 2.61
C ASP A 147 7.65 1.52 3.29
N ALA A 148 7.62 1.11 4.56
CA ALA A 148 8.80 0.67 5.28
C ALA A 148 9.49 -0.56 4.65
N ASP A 149 8.71 -1.49 4.08
CA ASP A 149 9.27 -2.62 3.32
C ASP A 149 10.02 -2.19 2.05
N THR A 150 9.71 -1.02 1.49
CA THR A 150 10.46 -0.49 0.33
C THR A 150 11.84 0.05 0.70
N PHE A 151 12.07 0.42 1.96
CA PHE A 151 13.35 0.95 2.45
C PHE A 151 14.22 -0.12 3.12
N GLY A 152 13.62 -1.20 3.64
CA GLY A 152 14.34 -2.28 4.27
C GLY A 152 13.59 -3.60 4.22
N LEU A 153 14.32 -4.70 4.07
CA LEU A 153 13.73 -6.02 4.07
C LEU A 153 12.97 -6.26 5.37
N LYS A 154 11.66 -6.48 5.25
CA LYS A 154 10.71 -6.63 6.35
C LYS A 154 10.61 -5.43 7.31
N GLY A 155 10.94 -4.22 6.84
CA GLY A 155 10.85 -3.00 7.65
C GLY A 155 9.43 -2.70 8.19
N GLY A 156 8.40 -3.25 7.55
CA GLY A 156 6.99 -3.03 7.90
C GLY A 156 6.42 -3.82 9.07
N ASP A 157 7.17 -4.73 9.69
CA ASP A 157 6.64 -5.72 10.66
C ASP A 157 5.77 -5.10 11.76
N GLN A 158 6.26 -4.03 12.39
CA GLN A 158 5.53 -3.34 13.47
C GLN A 158 4.19 -2.75 13.02
N TYR A 159 4.07 -2.28 11.78
CA TYR A 159 2.80 -1.70 11.30
C TYR A 159 1.82 -2.78 10.91
N TYR A 160 2.31 -3.89 10.36
CA TYR A 160 1.43 -5.03 10.11
C TYR A 160 0.92 -5.65 11.41
N GLU A 161 1.68 -5.62 12.50
CA GLU A 161 1.17 -5.98 13.82
C GLU A 161 0.04 -5.06 14.29
N LEU A 162 0.20 -3.74 14.12
CA LEU A 162 -0.85 -2.77 14.44
C LEU A 162 -2.08 -2.94 13.55
N ALA A 163 -1.90 -3.13 12.24
CA ALA A 163 -2.98 -3.41 11.29
C ALA A 163 -3.72 -4.72 11.63
N GLN A 164 -2.99 -5.76 12.04
CA GLN A 164 -3.59 -7.02 12.50
C GLN A 164 -4.45 -6.79 13.74
N ASN A 165 -3.96 -6.01 14.72
CA ASN A 165 -4.72 -5.70 15.93
C ASN A 165 -6.02 -4.96 15.58
N VAL A 166 -5.97 -3.99 14.67
CA VAL A 166 -7.18 -3.31 14.16
C VAL A 166 -8.13 -4.32 13.52
N ALA A 167 -7.64 -5.22 12.67
CA ALA A 167 -8.45 -6.23 12.01
C ALA A 167 -9.13 -7.19 13.01
N ILE A 168 -8.40 -7.64 14.04
CA ILE A 168 -8.95 -8.51 15.11
C ILE A 168 -10.06 -7.78 15.88
N LEU A 169 -9.82 -6.53 16.29
CA LEU A 169 -10.83 -5.74 17.00
C LEU A 169 -12.07 -5.47 16.12
N ALA A 170 -11.88 -5.22 14.82
CA ALA A 170 -12.96 -4.91 13.91
C ALA A 170 -13.89 -6.10 13.58
N GLN A 171 -13.44 -7.34 13.80
CA GLN A 171 -14.27 -8.54 13.61
C GLN A 171 -15.54 -8.50 14.47
N GLN A 172 -15.48 -7.93 15.68
CA GLN A 172 -16.64 -7.82 16.57
C GLN A 172 -17.72 -6.86 16.05
N GLY A 173 -17.36 -5.99 15.09
CA GLY A 173 -18.27 -5.01 14.50
C GLY A 173 -19.22 -5.58 13.45
N GLY A 174 -19.06 -6.85 13.04
CA GLY A 174 -19.96 -7.53 12.10
C GLY A 174 -19.99 -7.00 10.66
N SER A 175 -19.14 -6.01 10.34
CA SER A 175 -19.01 -5.48 8.98
C SER A 175 -18.20 -6.42 8.08
N LYS A 176 -18.56 -6.50 6.80
CA LYS A 176 -17.84 -7.32 5.82
C LYS A 176 -16.41 -6.83 5.61
N GLY A 177 -15.51 -7.77 5.31
CA GLY A 177 -14.11 -7.55 4.96
C GLY A 177 -13.13 -7.94 6.08
N TRP A 178 -13.63 -8.19 7.28
CA TRP A 178 -12.82 -8.52 8.47
C TRP A 178 -12.74 -10.02 8.78
N ASN A 179 -13.58 -10.83 8.13
CA ASN A 179 -13.65 -12.27 8.37
C ASN A 179 -13.19 -13.07 7.16
N GLN A 180 -12.75 -14.31 7.40
CA GLN A 180 -12.34 -15.25 6.35
C GLN A 180 -13.46 -15.55 5.34
N SER A 181 -14.72 -15.53 5.79
CA SER A 181 -15.90 -15.78 4.96
C SER A 181 -16.23 -14.65 3.98
N ASP A 182 -15.62 -13.47 4.13
CA ASP A 182 -15.97 -12.26 3.37
C ASP A 182 -15.30 -12.21 1.98
N GLY A 183 -14.63 -13.29 1.58
CA GLY A 183 -14.01 -13.45 0.27
C GLY A 183 -12.49 -13.27 0.30
N ASN A 184 -11.83 -13.80 -0.74
CA ASN A 184 -10.36 -13.91 -0.81
C ASN A 184 -9.64 -12.58 -1.11
N LEU A 185 -10.38 -11.52 -1.43
CA LEU A 185 -9.87 -10.18 -1.70
C LEU A 185 -10.37 -9.23 -0.59
N SER A 186 -10.19 -9.62 0.67
CA SER A 186 -10.68 -8.88 1.84
C SER A 186 -9.52 -8.35 2.66
N ARG A 187 -9.80 -7.39 3.54
CA ARG A 187 -8.83 -6.86 4.52
C ARG A 187 -8.27 -7.98 5.39
N TYR A 188 -9.09 -8.98 5.74
CA TYR A 188 -8.67 -10.20 6.42
C TYR A 188 -7.53 -10.92 5.68
N PHE A 189 -7.71 -11.27 4.41
CA PHE A 189 -6.64 -11.96 3.67
C PHE A 189 -5.45 -11.05 3.38
N LEU A 190 -5.67 -9.75 3.13
CA LEU A 190 -4.58 -8.81 2.90
C LEU A 190 -3.55 -8.82 4.04
N ILE A 191 -4.02 -8.72 5.29
CA ILE A 191 -3.12 -8.68 6.45
C ILE A 191 -2.55 -10.05 6.83
N ASN A 192 -3.33 -11.12 6.69
CA ASN A 192 -2.85 -12.46 7.02
C ASN A 192 -1.81 -12.94 5.99
N ASP A 193 -2.03 -12.67 4.71
CA ASP A 193 -1.12 -13.09 3.65
C ASP A 193 0.20 -12.30 3.73
N ILE A 194 0.17 -10.97 3.93
CA ILE A 194 1.40 -10.16 3.94
C ILE A 194 2.35 -10.52 5.10
N ARG A 195 1.79 -11.04 6.21
CA ARG A 195 2.55 -11.49 7.38
C ARG A 195 2.97 -12.96 7.30
N SER A 196 2.38 -13.74 6.41
CA SER A 196 2.67 -15.17 6.29
C SER A 196 4.00 -15.41 5.59
N ASN A 197 4.81 -16.32 6.13
CA ASN A 197 6.07 -16.74 5.52
C ASN A 197 5.88 -17.34 4.12
N THR A 198 4.70 -17.91 3.81
CA THR A 198 4.38 -18.41 2.47
C THR A 198 4.46 -17.30 1.41
N PHE A 199 4.16 -16.06 1.79
CA PHE A 199 4.19 -14.91 0.89
C PHE A 199 5.34 -13.96 1.15
N SER A 200 6.37 -14.36 1.91
CA SER A 200 7.55 -13.52 2.15
C SER A 200 8.22 -13.00 0.86
N PRO A 201 8.22 -13.72 -0.29
CA PRO A 201 8.80 -13.18 -1.51
C PRO A 201 8.11 -11.91 -2.02
N TYR A 202 6.88 -11.61 -1.60
CA TYR A 202 6.21 -10.35 -1.95
C TYR A 202 6.95 -9.15 -1.36
N ARG A 203 7.28 -9.20 -0.08
CA ARG A 203 7.98 -8.12 0.64
C ARG A 203 9.42 -7.98 0.17
N GLU A 204 10.07 -9.11 -0.14
CA GLU A 204 11.40 -9.12 -0.75
C GLU A 204 11.38 -8.47 -2.14
N ALA A 205 10.41 -8.83 -2.98
CA ALA A 205 10.24 -8.22 -4.30
C ALA A 205 9.99 -6.71 -4.19
N MET A 206 9.17 -6.23 -3.24
CA MET A 206 8.97 -4.80 -3.01
C MET A 206 10.27 -4.08 -2.66
N TYR A 207 11.07 -4.64 -1.76
CA TYR A 207 12.39 -4.09 -1.40
C TYR A 207 13.34 -4.07 -2.61
N GLU A 208 13.48 -5.19 -3.32
CA GLU A 208 14.37 -5.31 -4.48
C GLU A 208 13.97 -4.32 -5.58
N TYR A 209 12.67 -4.20 -5.85
CA TYR A 209 12.11 -3.33 -6.88
C TYR A 209 12.43 -1.86 -6.58
N HIS A 210 12.08 -1.38 -5.37
CA HIS A 210 12.30 0.01 -4.99
C HIS A 210 13.78 0.35 -4.84
N SER A 211 14.59 -0.57 -4.30
CA SER A 211 16.04 -0.39 -4.27
C SER A 211 16.66 -0.41 -5.67
N GLY A 212 16.03 -1.04 -6.65
CA GLY A 212 16.39 -0.89 -8.07
C GLY A 212 16.05 0.50 -8.61
N LEU A 213 14.86 1.03 -8.29
CA LEU A 213 14.47 2.39 -8.65
C LEU A 213 15.42 3.44 -8.06
N ASP A 214 15.83 3.29 -6.80
CA ASP A 214 16.75 4.22 -6.14
C ASP A 214 18.15 4.24 -6.77
N MET A 215 18.49 3.22 -7.57
CA MET A 215 19.75 3.15 -8.33
C MET A 215 19.63 3.71 -9.76
N MET A 216 18.43 4.11 -10.21
CA MET A 216 18.20 4.53 -11.60
C MET A 216 19.01 5.75 -12.01
N ALA A 217 19.20 6.71 -11.09
CA ALA A 217 19.96 7.93 -11.36
C ALA A 217 21.44 7.65 -11.65
N ASP A 218 22.01 6.66 -10.95
CA ASP A 218 23.42 6.33 -11.03
C ASP A 218 23.73 5.31 -12.13
N ASN A 219 22.93 4.23 -12.23
CA ASN A 219 23.15 3.15 -13.18
C ASN A 219 21.85 2.46 -13.62
N GLN A 220 21.27 2.97 -14.71
CA GLN A 220 20.03 2.45 -15.27
C GLN A 220 20.08 0.96 -15.65
N LYS A 221 21.21 0.46 -16.15
CA LYS A 221 21.32 -0.95 -16.55
C LYS A 221 21.28 -1.87 -15.32
N ALA A 222 22.04 -1.54 -14.28
CA ALA A 222 22.04 -2.29 -13.03
C ALA A 222 20.69 -2.20 -12.30
N ALA A 223 20.06 -1.02 -12.32
CA ALA A 223 18.72 -0.80 -11.79
C ALA A 223 17.68 -1.71 -12.48
N LYS A 224 17.67 -1.75 -13.82
CA LYS A 224 16.80 -2.64 -14.59
C LYS A 224 16.99 -4.12 -14.26
N GLU A 225 18.23 -4.59 -14.15
CA GLU A 225 18.51 -5.99 -13.76
C GLU A 225 17.98 -6.30 -12.36
N LYS A 226 18.06 -5.35 -11.44
CA LYS A 226 17.54 -5.50 -10.07
C LYS A 226 16.01 -5.50 -10.03
N ILE A 227 15.36 -4.65 -10.81
CA ILE A 227 13.90 -4.65 -10.96
C ILE A 227 13.43 -5.95 -11.62
N LYS A 228 14.13 -6.41 -12.66
CA LYS A 228 13.87 -7.72 -13.28
C LYS A 228 13.97 -8.86 -12.28
N ARG A 229 14.96 -8.84 -11.38
CA ARG A 229 15.10 -9.82 -10.30
C ARG A 229 13.89 -9.83 -9.37
N SER A 230 13.36 -8.65 -9.01
CA SER A 230 12.16 -8.58 -8.15
C SER A 230 10.94 -9.30 -8.76
N VAL A 231 10.77 -9.26 -10.08
CA VAL A 231 9.71 -10.00 -10.79
C VAL A 231 9.91 -11.51 -10.66
N LYS A 232 11.17 -11.96 -10.76
CA LYS A 232 11.53 -13.37 -10.52
C LYS A 232 11.28 -13.78 -9.07
N THR A 233 11.66 -12.95 -8.10
CA THR A 233 11.39 -13.18 -6.68
C THR A 233 9.88 -13.31 -6.43
N LEU A 234 9.09 -12.39 -6.97
CA LEU A 234 7.62 -12.44 -6.88
C LEU A 234 7.05 -13.72 -7.53
N SER A 235 7.64 -14.19 -8.63
CA SER A 235 7.17 -15.40 -9.31
C SER A 235 7.24 -16.68 -8.47
N ALA A 236 8.11 -16.72 -7.45
CA ALA A 236 8.18 -17.85 -6.52
C ALA A 236 6.87 -18.07 -5.74
N ILE A 237 6.07 -17.00 -5.55
CA ILE A 237 4.74 -17.12 -4.95
C ILE A 237 3.83 -17.96 -5.86
N TYR A 238 3.87 -17.72 -7.17
CA TYR A 238 2.99 -18.39 -8.12
C TYR A 238 3.19 -19.91 -8.12
N ASP A 239 4.42 -20.38 -7.92
CA ASP A 239 4.72 -21.82 -7.90
C ASP A 239 4.06 -22.56 -6.72
N SER A 240 3.78 -21.85 -5.62
CA SER A 240 3.13 -22.41 -4.43
C SER A 240 1.65 -22.01 -4.28
N ARG A 241 1.30 -20.79 -4.69
CA ARG A 241 -0.02 -20.17 -4.58
C ARG A 241 -0.35 -19.40 -5.88
N PRO A 242 -0.80 -20.10 -6.93
CA PRO A 242 -1.30 -19.43 -8.14
C PRO A 242 -2.46 -18.48 -7.81
N ASN A 243 -2.54 -17.35 -8.51
CA ASN A 243 -3.57 -16.31 -8.29
C ASN A 243 -3.57 -15.72 -6.86
N ALA A 244 -2.42 -15.71 -6.17
CA ALA A 244 -2.29 -15.09 -4.87
C ALA A 244 -2.72 -13.62 -4.89
N PHE A 245 -3.44 -13.21 -3.84
CA PHE A 245 -3.96 -11.84 -3.72
C PHE A 245 -2.84 -10.79 -3.73
N LEU A 246 -1.74 -11.03 -3.00
CA LEU A 246 -0.61 -10.10 -2.97
C LEU A 246 0.09 -9.93 -4.32
N THR A 247 0.11 -10.96 -5.17
CA THR A 247 0.63 -10.83 -6.54
C THR A 247 -0.21 -9.83 -7.32
N ARG A 248 -1.53 -9.86 -7.17
CA ARG A 248 -2.41 -8.85 -7.77
C ARG A 248 -2.14 -7.45 -7.20
N ILE A 249 -2.01 -7.31 -5.88
CA ILE A 249 -1.70 -6.02 -5.23
C ILE A 249 -0.40 -5.42 -5.79
N PHE A 250 0.63 -6.25 -6.03
CA PHE A 250 1.86 -5.80 -6.65
C PHE A 250 1.59 -5.20 -8.04
N PHE A 251 0.86 -5.90 -8.91
CA PHE A 251 0.63 -5.44 -10.27
C PHE A 251 -0.36 -4.27 -10.38
N ASP A 252 -1.33 -4.17 -9.47
CA ASP A 252 -2.24 -3.02 -9.39
C ASP A 252 -1.46 -1.71 -9.13
N ALA A 253 -0.30 -1.77 -8.45
CA ALA A 253 0.60 -0.63 -8.28
C ALA A 253 1.68 -0.52 -9.38
N LYS A 254 2.28 -1.65 -9.80
CA LYS A 254 3.56 -1.65 -10.54
C LYS A 254 3.46 -1.90 -12.04
N ALA A 255 2.33 -2.35 -12.57
CA ALA A 255 2.27 -2.80 -13.95
C ALA A 255 2.63 -1.71 -14.97
N ASP A 256 2.11 -0.49 -14.80
CA ASP A 256 2.40 0.62 -15.72
C ASP A 256 3.82 1.16 -15.57
N GLU A 257 4.33 1.18 -14.35
CA GLU A 257 5.72 1.59 -14.05
C GLU A 257 6.73 0.60 -14.67
N LEU A 258 6.48 -0.72 -14.56
CA LEU A 258 7.27 -1.75 -15.22
C LEU A 258 7.33 -1.52 -16.74
N VAL A 259 6.19 -1.29 -17.38
CA VAL A 259 6.15 -1.03 -18.83
C VAL A 259 6.99 0.20 -19.17
N SER A 260 6.81 1.31 -18.42
CA SER A 260 7.54 2.55 -18.64
C SER A 260 9.05 2.37 -18.51
N ILE A 261 9.50 1.58 -17.53
CA ILE A 261 10.93 1.33 -17.28
C ILE A 261 11.56 0.53 -18.41
N PHE A 262 10.87 -0.51 -18.91
CA PHE A 262 11.40 -1.42 -19.92
C PHE A 262 10.95 -1.08 -21.36
N SER A 263 10.35 0.09 -21.57
CA SER A 263 10.06 0.65 -22.90
C SER A 263 11.15 1.59 -23.43
N GLY A 264 12.15 1.94 -22.62
CA GLY A 264 13.24 2.85 -23.01
C GLY A 264 14.52 2.66 -22.19
N GLY A 265 15.55 3.47 -22.45
CA GLY A 265 16.84 3.37 -21.74
C GLY A 265 17.75 2.25 -22.25
N PRO A 266 18.82 1.89 -21.51
CA PRO A 266 19.74 0.84 -21.93
C PRO A 266 19.03 -0.52 -22.01
N SER A 267 19.39 -1.30 -23.03
CA SER A 267 18.80 -2.62 -23.25
C SER A 267 19.44 -3.68 -22.36
N ILE A 268 18.59 -4.55 -21.80
CA ILE A 268 18.94 -5.80 -21.14
C ILE A 268 18.15 -6.97 -21.76
N ALA A 269 18.52 -8.20 -21.43
CA ALA A 269 17.72 -9.35 -21.84
C ALA A 269 16.40 -9.39 -21.04
N VAL A 270 15.26 -9.19 -21.71
CA VAL A 270 13.94 -9.12 -21.05
C VAL A 270 13.04 -10.34 -21.30
N ALA A 271 13.45 -11.28 -22.15
CA ALA A 271 12.61 -12.40 -22.58
C ALA A 271 12.08 -13.26 -21.41
N ASP A 272 12.96 -13.62 -20.48
CA ASP A 272 12.63 -14.38 -19.27
C ASP A 272 11.77 -13.57 -18.29
N MET A 273 11.94 -12.25 -18.24
CA MET A 273 11.07 -11.38 -17.44
C MET A 273 9.66 -11.35 -18.03
N VAL A 274 9.53 -11.17 -19.34
CA VAL A 274 8.25 -11.14 -20.06
C VAL A 274 7.52 -12.48 -19.94
N GLU A 275 8.24 -13.60 -20.00
CA GLU A 275 7.68 -14.93 -19.74
C GLU A 275 7.09 -15.02 -18.32
N ASN A 276 7.86 -14.61 -17.30
CA ASN A 276 7.38 -14.58 -15.92
C ASN A 276 6.16 -13.66 -15.75
N LEU A 277 6.18 -12.46 -16.32
CA LEU A 277 5.06 -11.50 -16.26
C LEU A 277 3.78 -12.08 -16.86
N ASN A 278 3.87 -12.77 -18.00
CA ASN A 278 2.71 -13.43 -18.60
C ASN A 278 2.20 -14.61 -17.76
N LYS A 279 3.09 -15.34 -17.07
CA LYS A 279 2.73 -16.42 -16.16
C LYS A 279 2.00 -15.90 -14.92
N ILE A 280 2.53 -14.86 -14.27
CA ILE A 280 2.06 -14.42 -12.95
C ILE A 280 1.06 -13.25 -12.99
N SER A 281 0.93 -12.58 -14.12
CA SER A 281 0.00 -11.46 -14.35
C SER A 281 -0.61 -11.50 -15.75
N PRO A 282 -1.34 -12.58 -16.10
CA PRO A 282 -1.90 -12.75 -17.45
C PRO A 282 -2.93 -11.68 -17.82
N LEU A 283 -3.61 -11.07 -16.83
CA LEU A 283 -4.57 -9.97 -17.08
C LEU A 283 -3.90 -8.70 -17.64
N ASN A 284 -2.58 -8.57 -17.48
CA ASN A 284 -1.78 -7.47 -18.00
C ASN A 284 -0.98 -7.86 -19.26
N SER A 285 -1.23 -9.02 -19.88
CA SER A 285 -0.46 -9.50 -21.05
C SER A 285 -0.37 -8.51 -22.21
N SER A 286 -1.41 -7.72 -22.45
CA SER A 286 -1.38 -6.66 -23.46
C SER A 286 -0.35 -5.57 -23.15
N LYS A 287 -0.12 -5.27 -21.86
CA LYS A 287 0.90 -4.34 -21.41
C LYS A 287 2.31 -4.90 -21.61
N TRP A 288 2.51 -6.19 -21.31
CA TRP A 288 3.82 -6.84 -21.40
C TRP A 288 4.37 -6.89 -22.83
N GLY A 289 3.52 -6.88 -23.85
CA GLY A 289 3.95 -6.78 -25.26
C GLY A 289 4.69 -5.48 -25.61
N ASN A 290 4.61 -4.44 -24.77
CA ASN A 290 5.32 -3.17 -24.98
C ASN A 290 6.74 -3.17 -24.41
N ILE A 291 7.14 -4.21 -23.67
CA ILE A 291 8.46 -4.34 -23.08
C ILE A 291 9.46 -4.77 -24.16
N LYS A 292 10.49 -3.95 -24.41
CA LYS A 292 11.48 -4.17 -25.48
C LYS A 292 12.94 -3.95 -25.07
N PHE A 293 13.18 -3.23 -23.96
CA PHE A 293 14.50 -2.74 -23.56
C PHE A 293 14.88 -3.16 -22.15
#